data_AF-A0A9E4IZC3-F1
#
_entry.id   AF-A0A9E4IZC3-F1
#
_cell.length_a   1.000
_cell.length_b   1.000
_cell.length_c   1.000
_cell.angle_alpha   90.00
_cell.angle_beta   90.00
_cell.angle_gamma   90.00
#
_symmetry.space_group_name_H-M   'P 1'
#
loop_
_entity.id
_entity.type
_entity.pdbx_description
1 polymer ?
#
loop_
_entity_poly.entity_id
_entity_poly.type
_entity_poly.pdbx_seq_one_letter_code
_entity_poly.pdbx_strand_id
1 'polypeptide(L)'
;MAGISRIPRLVAGGLLAGAAALAPQVVLHAQESRQPPADAAAQRAVLDRYCVGCHNERTKDSYAGLALDTVDLTNAAAHAELLEKVVRKVRTGQMPPAGRRRPDEATRESLVRWVEAELDSAAAANPNPGR
;
A
#
# COMPACT_ATOMS: atom_id res chain seq x y z
N MET A 1 34.59 42.33 59.33
CA MET A 1 35.97 42.10 59.82
C MET A 1 36.09 40.62 60.14
N ALA A 2 37.25 40.03 59.82
CA ALA A 2 37.57 38.59 59.73
C ALA A 2 36.94 37.88 58.51
N GLY A 3 37.66 37.38 57.50
CA GLY A 3 39.10 37.22 57.31
C GLY A 3 39.42 35.78 56.93
N ILE A 4 40.00 35.60 55.73
CA ILE A 4 41.03 34.59 55.37
C ILE A 4 40.50 33.13 55.38
N SER A 5 40.77 32.21 54.45
CA SER A 5 41.93 31.97 53.61
C SER A 5 41.58 31.08 52.43
N ARG A 6 42.45 31.14 51.43
CA ARG A 6 42.48 30.33 50.21
C ARG A 6 42.94 28.89 50.54
N ILE A 7 42.41 27.92 49.79
CA ILE A 7 43.09 26.63 49.55
C ILE A 7 42.86 26.26 48.07
N PRO A 8 43.91 26.20 47.23
CA PRO A 8 43.81 25.54 45.95
C PRO A 8 44.23 24.07 46.11
N ARG A 9 43.47 23.15 45.55
CA ARG A 9 43.96 21.79 45.26
C ARG A 9 43.59 21.43 43.83
N LEU A 10 44.64 21.36 43.02
CA LEU A 10 44.65 20.74 41.70
C LEU A 10 44.38 19.23 41.84
N VAL A 11 43.55 18.68 40.97
CA VAL A 11 43.71 17.31 40.46
C VAL A 11 43.41 17.34 38.97
N ALA A 12 44.43 16.98 38.18
CA ALA A 12 44.35 16.68 36.77
C ALA A 12 43.64 15.34 36.56
N GLY A 13 42.86 15.20 35.48
CA GLY A 13 42.37 13.89 35.10
C GLY A 13 41.35 13.88 33.98
N GLY A 14 41.80 13.46 32.80
CA GLY A 14 40.99 12.58 31.96
C GLY A 14 40.20 13.22 30.84
N LEU A 15 40.70 13.03 29.62
CA LEU A 15 39.96 13.12 28.37
C LEU A 15 38.62 12.38 28.47
N LEU A 16 37.58 12.89 27.80
CA LEU A 16 36.72 12.09 26.93
C LEU A 16 36.08 13.02 25.89
N ALA A 17 36.55 12.91 24.66
CA ALA A 17 35.93 13.47 23.48
C ALA A 17 34.58 12.76 23.22
N GLY A 18 33.56 13.50 22.81
CA GLY A 18 32.28 12.92 22.42
C GLY A 18 31.36 13.95 21.77
N ALA A 19 31.61 14.26 20.50
CA ALA A 19 30.68 14.99 19.66
C ALA A 19 29.45 14.11 19.37
N ALA A 20 28.32 14.38 20.02
CA ALA A 20 27.05 13.75 19.68
C ALA A 20 26.45 14.44 18.46
N ALA A 21 26.80 13.96 17.26
CA ALA A 21 26.12 14.32 16.03
C ALA A 21 24.71 13.68 16.02
N LEU A 22 23.67 14.49 16.17
CA LEU A 22 22.29 14.09 15.94
C LEU A 22 22.05 13.94 14.43
N ALA A 23 22.16 12.72 13.91
CA ALA A 23 21.67 12.40 12.57
C ALA A 23 20.14 12.15 12.62
N PRO A 24 19.36 12.62 11.64
CA PRO A 24 17.92 12.36 11.60
C PRO A 24 17.67 10.91 11.21
N GLN A 25 16.81 10.22 11.95
CA GLN A 25 16.33 8.89 11.62
C GLN A 25 15.44 8.98 10.39
N VAL A 26 15.95 8.58 9.23
CA VAL A 26 15.14 8.34 8.03
C VAL A 26 14.37 7.04 8.29
N VAL A 27 13.13 7.15 8.78
CA VAL A 27 12.24 5.99 8.90
C VAL A 27 11.66 5.70 7.52
N LEU A 28 12.37 4.89 6.74
CA LEU A 28 11.85 4.32 5.50
C LEU A 28 10.79 3.28 5.88
N HIS A 29 9.53 3.70 5.98
CA HIS A 29 8.39 2.79 6.05
C HIS A 29 8.18 2.18 4.66
N ALA A 30 9.03 1.23 4.29
CA ALA A 30 8.86 0.44 3.08
C ALA A 30 8.57 -1.00 3.46
N GLN A 31 7.55 -1.24 4.31
CA GLN A 31 6.91 -2.54 4.48
C GLN A 31 5.43 -2.32 4.80
N GLU A 32 4.61 -2.05 3.78
CA GLU A 32 3.19 -2.40 3.83
C GLU A 32 3.16 -3.93 3.75
N SER A 33 3.27 -4.57 4.91
CA SER A 33 3.14 -6.01 5.08
C SER A 33 1.82 -6.46 4.47
N ARG A 34 1.90 -7.41 3.52
CA ARG A 34 0.80 -8.10 2.85
C ARG A 34 -0.47 -8.08 3.70
N GLN A 35 -1.44 -7.27 3.27
CA GLN A 35 -2.66 -7.04 4.03
C GLN A 35 -3.40 -8.38 4.23
N PRO A 36 -3.96 -8.64 5.42
CA PRO A 36 -4.52 -9.94 5.77
C PRO A 36 -5.68 -10.36 4.84
N PRO A 37 -6.07 -11.66 4.81
CA PRO A 37 -7.19 -12.16 4.01
C PRO A 37 -8.52 -11.41 4.23
N ALA A 38 -8.68 -10.78 5.40
CA ALA A 38 -9.81 -9.91 5.71
C ALA A 38 -9.94 -8.72 4.74
N ASP A 39 -8.83 -8.16 4.27
CA ASP A 39 -8.83 -7.05 3.33
C ASP A 39 -9.20 -7.52 1.92
N ALA A 40 -8.74 -8.71 1.52
CA ALA A 40 -9.16 -9.33 0.25
C ALA A 40 -10.68 -9.57 0.22
N ALA A 41 -11.26 -10.05 1.32
CA ALA A 41 -12.72 -10.22 1.44
C ALA A 41 -13.48 -8.89 1.38
N ALA A 42 -12.95 -7.83 2.01
CA ALA A 42 -13.54 -6.50 1.95
C ALA A 42 -13.53 -5.94 0.53
N GLN A 43 -12.40 -6.04 -0.18
CA GLN A 43 -12.30 -5.60 -1.58
C GLN A 43 -13.15 -6.46 -2.53
N ARG A 44 -13.27 -7.76 -2.25
CA ARG A 44 -14.18 -8.65 -2.97
C ARG A 44 -15.62 -8.16 -2.89
N ALA A 45 -16.08 -7.75 -1.71
CA ALA A 45 -17.42 -7.20 -1.54
C ALA A 45 -17.65 -5.90 -2.33
N VAL A 46 -16.61 -5.08 -2.52
CA VAL A 46 -16.66 -3.90 -3.39
C VAL A 46 -16.85 -4.33 -4.85
N LEU A 47 -16.04 -5.27 -5.35
CA LEU A 47 -16.19 -5.79 -6.73
C LEU A 47 -17.59 -6.39 -6.95
N ASP A 48 -18.10 -7.17 -6.01
CA ASP A 48 -19.42 -7.79 -6.11
C ASP A 48 -20.53 -6.74 -6.21
N ARG A 49 -20.42 -5.66 -5.41
CA ARG A 49 -21.43 -4.61 -5.34
C ARG A 49 -21.46 -3.69 -6.56
N TYR A 50 -20.30 -3.39 -7.14
CA TYR A 50 -20.16 -2.32 -8.13
C TYR A 50 -19.72 -2.80 -9.52
N CYS A 51 -19.09 -3.98 -9.63
CA CYS A 51 -18.46 -4.44 -10.87
C CYS A 51 -19.12 -5.71 -11.42
N VAL A 52 -19.35 -6.71 -10.57
CA VAL A 52 -19.81 -8.05 -10.96
C VAL A 52 -21.20 -8.05 -11.59
N GLY A 53 -22.04 -7.06 -11.29
CA GLY A 53 -23.36 -6.95 -11.94
C GLY A 53 -23.31 -6.86 -13.47
N CYS A 54 -22.19 -6.41 -14.05
CA CYS A 54 -21.98 -6.33 -15.50
C CYS A 54 -20.78 -7.18 -15.97
N HIS A 55 -19.72 -7.28 -15.18
CA HIS A 55 -18.52 -8.05 -15.51
C HIS A 55 -18.53 -9.39 -14.79
N ASN A 56 -19.30 -10.36 -15.30
CA ASN A 56 -19.39 -11.72 -14.78
C ASN A 56 -19.43 -12.73 -15.93
N GLU A 57 -19.25 -14.02 -15.64
CA GLU A 57 -19.22 -15.09 -16.66
C GLU A 57 -20.45 -15.11 -17.55
N ARG A 58 -21.64 -14.80 -17.01
CA ARG A 58 -22.89 -14.80 -17.77
C ARG A 58 -23.02 -13.63 -18.74
N THR A 59 -22.39 -12.49 -18.45
CA THR A 59 -22.53 -11.27 -19.27
C THR A 59 -21.23 -10.80 -19.92
N LYS A 60 -20.11 -11.51 -19.74
CA LYS A 60 -18.78 -11.10 -20.23
C LYS A 60 -18.75 -10.74 -21.71
N ASP A 61 -19.46 -11.47 -22.57
CA ASP A 61 -19.49 -11.20 -24.01
C ASP A 61 -20.11 -9.85 -24.36
N SER A 62 -21.01 -9.34 -23.51
CA SER A 62 -21.62 -8.01 -23.65
C SER A 62 -20.79 -6.89 -23.00
N TYR A 63 -19.83 -7.23 -22.14
CA TYR A 63 -19.06 -6.27 -21.34
C TYR A 63 -17.55 -6.52 -21.46
N ALA A 64 -17.06 -6.46 -22.71
CA ALA A 64 -15.65 -6.49 -23.09
C ALA A 64 -14.89 -7.78 -22.73
N GLY A 65 -15.59 -8.92 -22.72
CA GLY A 65 -15.00 -10.24 -22.46
C GLY A 65 -14.47 -10.40 -21.03
N LEU A 66 -14.92 -9.57 -20.09
CA LEU A 66 -14.40 -9.54 -18.72
C LEU A 66 -15.39 -10.18 -17.72
N ALA A 67 -14.89 -11.13 -16.95
CA ALA A 67 -15.58 -11.75 -15.82
C ALA A 67 -14.78 -11.52 -14.53
N LEU A 68 -15.36 -10.80 -13.58
CA LEU A 68 -14.75 -10.51 -12.28
C LEU A 68 -15.30 -11.42 -11.18
N ASP A 69 -16.40 -12.13 -11.42
CA ASP A 69 -17.00 -13.06 -10.47
C ASP A 69 -16.08 -14.25 -10.14
N THR A 70 -15.20 -14.63 -11.06
CA THR A 70 -14.28 -15.77 -10.96
C THR A 70 -12.87 -15.40 -10.49
N VAL A 71 -12.57 -14.10 -10.33
CA VAL A 71 -11.23 -13.64 -9.95
C VAL A 71 -10.98 -13.87 -8.47
N ASP A 72 -9.91 -14.61 -8.16
CA ASP A 72 -9.41 -14.79 -6.80
C ASP A 72 -8.45 -13.66 -6.43
N LEU A 73 -8.91 -12.76 -5.56
CA LEU A 73 -8.13 -11.63 -5.09
C LEU A 73 -6.99 -12.02 -4.13
N THR A 74 -7.03 -13.23 -3.55
CA THR A 74 -5.92 -13.72 -2.71
C THR A 74 -4.71 -14.15 -3.54
N ASN A 75 -4.88 -14.29 -4.85
CA ASN A 75 -3.85 -14.60 -5.82
C ASN A 75 -3.86 -13.59 -6.99
N ALA A 76 -3.60 -12.32 -6.68
CA ALA A 76 -3.55 -11.24 -7.67
C ALA A 76 -2.55 -11.52 -8.81
N ALA A 77 -1.45 -12.24 -8.53
CA ALA A 77 -0.44 -12.62 -9.51
C ALA A 77 -1.03 -13.39 -10.70
N ALA A 78 -1.95 -14.33 -10.44
CA ALA A 78 -2.62 -15.13 -11.47
C ALA A 78 -3.54 -14.30 -12.39
N HIS A 79 -3.88 -13.08 -11.97
CA HIS A 79 -4.83 -12.21 -12.64
C HIS A 79 -4.25 -10.82 -12.94
N ALA A 80 -2.91 -10.67 -12.94
CA ALA A 80 -2.25 -9.37 -12.94
C ALA A 80 -2.70 -8.44 -14.09
N GLU A 81 -2.64 -8.90 -15.34
CA GLU A 81 -3.03 -8.07 -16.49
C GLU A 81 -4.49 -7.61 -16.44
N LEU A 82 -5.37 -8.44 -15.89
CA LEU A 82 -6.78 -8.14 -15.73
C LEU A 82 -6.98 -7.10 -14.63
N LEU A 83 -6.35 -7.29 -13.47
CA LEU A 83 -6.46 -6.39 -12.33
C LEU A 83 -5.84 -5.02 -12.62
N GLU A 84 -4.74 -4.95 -13.37
CA GLU A 84 -4.18 -3.68 -13.86
C GLU A 84 -5.18 -2.93 -14.75
N LYS A 85 -5.89 -3.62 -15.65
CA LYS A 85 -6.95 -3.01 -16.47
C LYS A 85 -8.07 -2.46 -15.60
N VAL A 86 -8.50 -3.21 -14.58
CA VAL A 86 -9.53 -2.77 -13.62
C VAL A 86 -9.06 -1.50 -12.91
N VAL A 87 -7.86 -1.52 -12.32
CA VAL A 87 -7.27 -0.36 -11.62
C VAL A 87 -7.25 0.87 -12.51
N ARG A 88 -6.76 0.75 -13.75
CA ARG A 88 -6.73 1.89 -14.70
C ARG A 88 -8.12 2.47 -14.96
N LYS A 89 -9.14 1.61 -15.16
CA LYS A 89 -10.52 2.05 -15.42
C LYS A 89 -11.17 2.66 -14.19
N VAL A 90 -10.88 2.16 -12.99
CA VAL A 90 -11.40 2.68 -11.73
C VAL A 90 -10.74 4.01 -11.38
N ARG A 91 -9.40 4.11 -11.46
CA ARG A 91 -8.64 5.37 -11.23
C ARG A 91 -9.10 6.52 -12.11
N THR A 92 -9.36 6.23 -13.38
CA THR A 92 -9.81 7.25 -14.35
C THR A 92 -11.31 7.53 -14.27
N GLY A 93 -12.02 6.93 -13.32
CA GLY A 93 -13.45 7.13 -13.13
C GLY A 93 -14.34 6.60 -14.26
N GLN A 94 -13.78 5.84 -15.21
CA GLN A 94 -14.55 5.23 -16.31
C GLN A 94 -15.46 4.10 -15.83
N MET A 95 -15.14 3.49 -14.68
CA MET A 95 -15.92 2.41 -14.09
C MET A 95 -16.27 2.69 -12.62
N PRO A 96 -17.50 2.35 -12.18
CA PRO A 96 -18.66 1.99 -12.99
C PRO A 96 -19.13 3.16 -13.89
N PRO A 97 -19.69 2.95 -15.09
CA PRO A 97 -20.02 4.05 -16.01
C PRO A 97 -21.10 4.98 -15.44
N ALA A 98 -21.25 6.17 -16.02
CA ALA A 98 -22.29 7.13 -15.62
C ALA A 98 -23.69 6.48 -15.65
N GLY A 99 -24.54 6.82 -14.69
CA GLY A 99 -25.87 6.20 -14.52
C GLY A 99 -25.86 4.85 -13.79
N ARG A 100 -24.69 4.30 -13.43
CA ARG A 100 -24.58 3.13 -12.54
C ARG A 100 -24.28 3.57 -11.11
N ARG A 101 -24.60 2.71 -10.16
CA ARG A 101 -24.19 2.88 -8.76
C ARG A 101 -22.67 2.89 -8.68
N ARG A 102 -22.09 3.93 -8.08
CA ARG A 102 -20.63 4.10 -7.91
C ARG A 102 -20.24 4.01 -6.44
N PRO A 103 -19.05 3.49 -6.11
CA PRO A 103 -18.48 3.66 -4.78
C PRO A 103 -18.19 5.13 -4.52
N ASP A 104 -18.19 5.52 -3.23
CA ASP A 104 -17.66 6.82 -2.83
C ASP A 104 -16.14 6.87 -3.08
N GLU A 105 -15.58 8.08 -2.93
CA GLU A 105 -14.17 8.36 -3.14
C GLU A 105 -13.27 7.44 -2.30
N ALA A 106 -13.52 7.37 -0.99
CA ALA A 106 -12.70 6.62 -0.06
C ALA A 106 -12.70 5.12 -0.37
N THR A 107 -13.87 4.56 -0.68
CA THR A 107 -14.03 3.15 -1.05
C THR A 107 -13.31 2.85 -2.36
N ARG A 108 -13.42 3.76 -3.35
CA ARG A 108 -12.74 3.60 -4.64
C ARG A 108 -11.23 3.63 -4.50
N GLU A 109 -10.70 4.61 -3.77
CA GLU A 109 -9.26 4.74 -3.53
C GLU A 109 -8.72 3.58 -2.68
N SER A 110 -9.49 3.10 -1.70
CA SER A 110 -9.14 1.90 -0.93
C SER A 110 -8.99 0.68 -1.83
N LEU A 111 -9.95 0.45 -2.73
CA LEU A 111 -9.89 -0.68 -3.67
C LEU A 111 -8.66 -0.58 -4.58
N VAL A 112 -8.45 0.59 -5.18
CA VAL A 112 -7.33 0.84 -6.10
C VAL A 112 -6.00 0.59 -5.41
N ARG A 113 -5.76 1.22 -4.26
CA ARG A 113 -4.49 1.10 -3.54
C ARG A 113 -4.22 -0.34 -3.10
N TRP A 114 -5.26 -1.04 -2.65
CA TRP A 114 -5.11 -2.43 -2.22
C TRP A 114 -4.74 -3.35 -3.39
N VAL A 115 -5.42 -3.24 -4.53
CA VAL A 115 -5.10 -4.07 -5.70
C VAL A 115 -3.69 -3.78 -6.22
N GLU A 116 -3.27 -2.52 -6.24
CA GLU A 116 -1.90 -2.15 -6.63
C GLU A 116 -0.86 -2.75 -5.69
N ALA A 117 -1.08 -2.65 -4.38
CA ALA A 117 -0.17 -3.24 -3.39
C ALA A 117 -0.02 -4.76 -3.56
N GLU A 118 -1.11 -5.48 -3.85
CA GLU A 118 -1.06 -6.92 -4.12
C GLU A 118 -0.32 -7.24 -5.42
N LEU A 119 -0.50 -6.43 -6.47
CA LEU A 119 0.22 -6.59 -7.74
C LEU A 119 1.72 -6.29 -7.59
N ASP A 120 2.07 -5.22 -6.88
CA ASP A 120 3.45 -4.84 -6.59
C ASP A 120 4.14 -5.91 -5.74
N SER A 121 3.45 -6.43 -4.71
CA SER A 121 3.95 -7.54 -3.89
C SER A 121 4.14 -8.81 -4.72
N ALA A 122 3.22 -9.12 -5.64
CA ALA A 122 3.33 -10.28 -6.52
C ALA A 122 4.53 -10.16 -7.48
N ALA A 123 4.75 -8.96 -8.03
CA ALA A 123 5.86 -8.66 -8.91
C ALA A 123 7.21 -8.71 -8.17
N ALA A 124 7.27 -8.21 -6.93
CA ALA A 124 8.47 -8.29 -6.10
C ALA A 124 8.83 -9.74 -5.71
N ALA A 125 7.84 -10.60 -5.50
CA ALA A 125 8.06 -12.01 -5.19
C ALA A 125 8.52 -12.84 -6.40
N ASN A 126 8.19 -12.39 -7.62
CA ASN A 126 8.57 -13.06 -8.87
C ASN A 126 9.13 -12.01 -9.84
N PRO A 127 10.35 -11.49 -9.59
CA PRO A 127 10.96 -10.53 -10.51
C PRO A 127 11.08 -11.20 -11.88
N ASN A 128 10.51 -10.58 -12.91
CA ASN A 128 10.69 -11.02 -14.30
C ASN A 128 11.99 -10.41 -14.83
N PRO A 129 13.12 -11.13 -14.88
CA PRO A 129 14.31 -10.62 -15.54
C PRO A 129 14.04 -10.51 -17.04
N GLY A 130 13.94 -9.27 -17.56
CA GLY A 130 14.01 -8.98 -19.00
C GLY A 130 12.70 -8.73 -19.75
N ARG A 131 11.67 -8.14 -19.13
CA ARG A 131 10.54 -7.52 -19.87
C ARG A 131 10.78 -6.03 -20.07
#